data_AF-A0A810L0U1-F1
#
_entry.id   AF-A0A810L0U1-F1
#
_cell.length_a   1.000
_cell.length_b   1.000
_cell.length_c   1.000
_cell.angle_alpha   90.00
_cell.angle_beta   90.00
_cell.angle_gamma   90.00
#
_symmetry.space_group_name_H-M   'P 1'
#
loop_
_entity.id
_entity.type
_entity.pdbx_description
1 polymer ?
#
loop_
_entity_poly.entity_id
_entity_poly.type
_entity_poly.pdbx_seq_one_letter_code
_entity_poly.pdbx_strand_id
1 'polypeptide(L)'
;MVDALAGINLRRTPQGRRADARQVANNAGGYGFTVTPAARLHRFLTLGVDSGTYYTSASELAADNAQVVLDAAGADATELVRTVVEVSTSGRAPRQNPAVFALAAASALGDVDGRRAAFAALPQVCRTGTHLFLFARYREQFAGWGRGLVARSPVGTWIPAWSAWSTSW
;
A
#
# COMPACT_ATOMS: atom_id res chain seq x y z
N MET A 1 -10.17 -50.29 16.69
CA MET A 1 -9.08 -50.06 15.71
C MET A 1 -9.61 -49.05 14.71
N VAL A 2 -8.99 -47.87 14.60
CA VAL A 2 -9.47 -46.83 13.67
C VAL A 2 -9.14 -47.28 12.25
N ASP A 3 -10.14 -47.37 11.38
CA ASP A 3 -9.94 -47.72 9.97
C ASP A 3 -9.22 -46.56 9.27
N ALA A 4 -7.95 -46.76 8.95
CA ALA A 4 -7.10 -45.78 8.29
C ALA A 4 -7.58 -45.42 6.87
N LEU A 5 -8.33 -46.32 6.21
CA LEU A 5 -8.82 -46.10 4.85
C LEU A 5 -10.02 -45.16 4.81
N ALA A 6 -10.79 -45.06 5.90
CA ALA A 6 -11.92 -44.14 6.01
C ALA A 6 -11.52 -42.64 5.87
N GLY A 7 -10.24 -42.31 6.07
CA GLY A 7 -9.70 -40.96 5.88
C GLY A 7 -9.35 -40.58 4.45
N ILE A 8 -9.36 -41.54 3.50
CA ILE A 8 -9.01 -41.29 2.10
C ILE A 8 -10.28 -40.89 1.34
N ASN A 9 -10.55 -39.58 1.25
CA ASN A 9 -11.74 -39.04 0.59
C ASN A 9 -11.36 -38.09 -0.56
N LEU A 10 -11.69 -38.48 -1.79
CA LEU A 10 -11.43 -37.69 -3.00
C LEU A 10 -12.50 -36.63 -3.30
N ARG A 11 -13.67 -36.70 -2.64
CA ARG A 11 -14.75 -35.70 -2.78
C ARG A 11 -14.56 -34.51 -1.86
N ARG A 12 -13.77 -34.66 -0.79
CA ARG A 12 -13.59 -33.64 0.24
C ARG A 12 -12.14 -33.64 0.71
N THR A 13 -11.34 -32.73 0.16
CA THR A 13 -9.95 -32.53 0.58
C THR A 13 -9.92 -31.70 1.87
N PRO A 14 -9.37 -32.21 2.98
CA PRO A 14 -9.17 -31.43 4.20
C PRO A 14 -8.29 -30.21 3.92
N GLN A 15 -8.55 -29.08 4.59
CA GLN A 15 -7.86 -27.81 4.33
C GLN A 15 -6.34 -27.86 4.58
N GLY A 16 -5.88 -28.82 5.41
CA GLY A 16 -4.47 -29.14 5.65
C GLY A 16 -3.81 -29.99 4.56
N ARG A 17 -4.52 -30.33 3.48
CA ARG A 17 -3.95 -30.96 2.28
C ARG A 17 -4.21 -30.09 1.06
N ARG A 18 -3.22 -30.06 0.18
CA ARG A 18 -3.29 -29.33 -1.08
C ARG A 18 -4.39 -29.91 -1.97
N ALA A 19 -5.37 -29.10 -2.34
CA ALA A 19 -6.49 -29.51 -3.18
C ALA A 19 -6.27 -29.20 -4.67
N ASP A 20 -5.40 -28.23 -5.00
CA ASP A 20 -5.08 -27.82 -6.37
C ASP A 20 -3.57 -27.53 -6.51
N ALA A 21 -2.98 -27.86 -7.67
CA ALA A 21 -1.56 -27.68 -7.95
C ALA A 21 -1.09 -26.21 -8.00
N ARG A 22 -1.99 -25.23 -7.92
CA ARG A 22 -1.68 -23.79 -7.81
C ARG A 22 -1.71 -23.29 -6.36
N GLN A 23 -2.18 -24.10 -5.41
CA GLN A 23 -2.20 -23.72 -4.01
C GLN A 23 -0.81 -23.79 -3.39
N VAL A 24 -0.52 -22.88 -2.46
CA VAL A 24 0.69 -22.78 -1.65
C VAL A 24 0.32 -22.86 -0.16
N ALA A 25 1.26 -23.30 0.67
CA ALA A 25 1.05 -23.34 2.12
C ALA A 25 0.85 -21.91 2.67
N ASN A 26 -0.04 -21.76 3.64
CA ASN A 26 -0.29 -20.50 4.34
C ASN A 26 0.19 -20.57 5.80
N ASN A 27 0.24 -19.41 6.46
CA ASN A 27 0.73 -19.30 7.85
C ASN A 27 -0.21 -19.92 8.90
N ALA A 28 -1.42 -20.35 8.50
CA ALA A 28 -2.41 -20.99 9.37
C ALA A 28 -2.40 -22.53 9.28
N GLY A 29 -1.40 -23.12 8.62
CA GLY A 29 -1.25 -24.57 8.47
C GLY A 29 -2.14 -25.21 7.41
N GLY A 30 -2.73 -24.42 6.50
CA GLY A 30 -3.52 -24.89 5.36
C GLY A 30 -2.91 -24.51 4.01
N TYR A 31 -3.63 -24.80 2.92
CA TYR A 31 -3.24 -24.45 1.55
C TYR A 31 -4.22 -23.44 0.93
N GLY A 32 -3.71 -22.43 0.23
CA GLY A 32 -4.51 -21.38 -0.43
C GLY A 32 -3.85 -20.86 -1.71
N PHE A 33 -4.51 -19.99 -2.48
CA PHE A 33 -3.95 -19.43 -3.72
C PHE A 33 -3.13 -18.16 -3.45
N THR A 34 -2.07 -17.94 -4.23
CA THR A 34 -1.29 -16.70 -4.19
C THR A 34 -2.11 -15.53 -4.70
N VAL A 35 -2.26 -14.51 -3.87
CA VAL A 35 -2.88 -13.24 -4.27
C VAL A 35 -1.88 -12.45 -5.12
N THR A 36 -2.32 -11.98 -6.30
CA THR A 36 -1.48 -11.18 -7.21
C THR A 36 -1.05 -9.85 -6.56
N PRO A 37 0.08 -9.25 -6.97
CA PRO A 37 0.51 -7.94 -6.45
C PRO A 37 -0.56 -6.86 -6.61
N ALA A 38 -1.25 -6.81 -7.76
CA ALA A 38 -2.35 -5.88 -7.99
C ALA A 38 -3.51 -6.08 -7.01
N ALA A 39 -3.90 -7.33 -6.72
CA ALA A 39 -4.96 -7.61 -5.74
C ALA A 39 -4.52 -7.29 -4.30
N ARG A 40 -3.25 -7.51 -3.96
CA ARG A 40 -2.68 -7.10 -2.67
C ARG A 40 -2.67 -5.58 -2.51
N LEU A 41 -2.27 -4.84 -3.54
CA LEU A 41 -2.31 -3.37 -3.56
C LEU A 41 -3.75 -2.87 -3.41
N HIS A 42 -4.70 -3.44 -4.15
CA HIS A 42 -6.11 -3.06 -4.03
C HIS A 42 -6.66 -3.31 -2.62
N ARG A 43 -6.28 -4.45 -2.02
CA ARG A 43 -6.62 -4.77 -0.63
C ARG A 43 -6.01 -3.75 0.34
N PHE A 44 -4.73 -3.40 0.19
CA PHE A 44 -4.07 -2.37 0.99
C PHE A 44 -4.78 -1.02 0.89
N LEU A 45 -5.10 -0.57 -0.33
CA LEU A 45 -5.74 0.73 -0.54
C LEU A 45 -7.18 0.77 0.01
N THR A 46 -7.86 -0.37 0.05
CA THR A 46 -9.26 -0.46 0.50
C THR A 46 -9.37 -0.71 1.99
N LEU A 47 -8.65 -1.69 2.53
CA LEU A 47 -8.75 -2.10 3.94
C LEU A 47 -7.70 -1.42 4.83
N GLY A 48 -6.60 -0.94 4.24
CA GLY A 48 -5.42 -0.50 4.97
C GLY A 48 -4.60 -1.67 5.49
N VAL A 49 -3.85 -1.40 6.57
CA VAL A 49 -3.17 -2.43 7.36
C VAL A 49 -4.13 -2.93 8.43
N ASP A 50 -4.41 -4.23 8.45
CA ASP A 50 -5.15 -4.85 9.54
C ASP A 50 -4.33 -4.74 10.82
N SER A 51 -4.98 -4.33 11.92
CA SER A 51 -4.39 -4.35 13.25
C SER A 51 -4.28 -5.79 13.77
N GLY A 52 -3.33 -6.56 13.25
CA GLY A 52 -3.00 -7.91 13.72
C GLY A 52 -4.05 -8.98 13.40
N THR A 53 -3.65 -10.08 12.77
CA THR A 53 -4.37 -11.35 12.92
C THR A 53 -3.97 -11.96 14.27
N TYR A 54 -4.82 -12.79 14.86
CA TYR A 54 -4.65 -13.41 16.21
C TYR A 54 -3.31 -14.15 16.43
N TYR A 55 -2.49 -14.35 15.38
CA TYR A 55 -1.22 -15.08 15.42
C TYR A 55 0.00 -14.33 14.84
N THR A 56 -0.13 -13.09 14.36
CA THR A 56 1.01 -12.31 13.83
C THR A 56 0.98 -10.90 14.40
N SER A 57 2.14 -10.40 14.83
CA SER A 57 2.24 -9.07 15.43
C SER A 57 1.76 -8.02 14.42
N ALA A 58 0.98 -7.03 14.87
CA ALA A 58 0.43 -6.00 13.99
C ALA A 58 1.52 -5.22 13.21
N SER A 59 2.76 -5.19 13.73
CA SER A 59 3.90 -4.53 13.10
C SER A 59 4.44 -5.29 11.88
N GLU A 60 4.55 -6.62 11.95
CA GLU A 60 5.04 -7.42 10.82
C GLU A 60 4.04 -7.42 9.67
N LEU A 61 2.75 -7.55 9.99
CA LEU A 61 1.69 -7.43 8.98
C LEU A 61 1.64 -6.04 8.36
N ALA A 62 1.89 -4.98 9.13
CA ALA A 62 1.95 -3.63 8.59
C ALA A 62 3.15 -3.46 7.63
N ALA A 63 4.31 -4.02 7.98
CA ALA A 63 5.50 -4.00 7.12
C ALA A 63 5.29 -4.76 5.80
N ASP A 64 4.76 -6.00 5.87
CA ASP A 64 4.48 -6.82 4.68
C ASP A 64 3.46 -6.15 3.75
N ASN A 65 2.42 -5.56 4.33
CA ASN A 65 1.40 -4.83 3.57
C ASN A 65 1.94 -3.51 3.01
N ALA A 66 2.87 -2.84 3.68
CA ALA A 66 3.53 -1.66 3.14
C ALA A 66 4.47 -2.02 1.99
N GLN A 67 5.12 -3.18 2.04
CA GLN A 67 6.07 -3.61 1.01
C GLN A 67 5.43 -3.68 -0.38
N VAL A 68 4.17 -4.10 -0.50
CA VAL A 68 3.47 -4.13 -1.81
C VAL A 68 3.39 -2.74 -2.46
N VAL A 69 3.32 -1.69 -1.66
CA VAL A 69 3.28 -0.30 -2.13
C VAL A 69 4.66 0.14 -2.59
N LEU A 70 5.71 -0.22 -1.84
CA LEU A 70 7.09 0.10 -2.19
C LEU A 70 7.48 -0.59 -3.50
N ASP A 71 7.13 -1.87 -3.64
CA ASP A 71 7.36 -2.64 -4.85
C ASP A 71 6.62 -2.03 -6.05
N ALA A 72 5.35 -1.66 -5.87
CA ALA A 72 4.56 -1.01 -6.91
C ALA A 72 5.13 0.35 -7.32
N ALA A 73 5.60 1.15 -6.35
CA ALA A 73 6.20 2.46 -6.61
C ALA A 73 7.53 2.34 -7.37
N GLY A 74 8.33 1.31 -7.09
CA GLY A 74 9.58 1.04 -7.81
C GLY A 74 9.37 0.43 -9.20
N ALA A 75 8.30 -0.34 -9.38
CA ALA A 75 8.02 -1.02 -10.66
C ALA A 75 7.32 -0.13 -11.68
N ASP A 76 6.23 0.54 -11.29
CA ASP A 76 5.47 1.47 -12.14
C ASP A 76 4.69 2.46 -11.27
N ALA A 77 5.36 3.56 -10.90
CA ALA A 77 4.76 4.60 -10.09
C ALA A 77 3.59 5.31 -10.78
N THR A 78 3.54 5.36 -12.12
CA THR A 78 2.45 6.00 -12.86
C THR A 78 1.17 5.19 -12.71
N GLU A 79 1.26 3.87 -12.89
CA GLU A 79 0.14 2.95 -12.70
C GLU A 79 -0.31 2.87 -11.23
N LEU A 80 0.64 2.93 -10.28
CA LEU A 80 0.33 3.06 -8.87
C LEU A 80 -0.51 4.32 -8.59
N VAL A 81 -0.11 5.48 -9.12
CA VAL A 81 -0.85 6.74 -8.95
C VAL A 81 -2.25 6.64 -9.54
N ARG A 82 -2.38 6.05 -10.75
CA ARG A 82 -3.69 5.82 -11.38
C ARG A 82 -4.62 5.03 -10.45
N THR A 83 -4.12 3.92 -9.90
CA THR A 83 -4.86 3.06 -8.98
C THR A 83 -5.23 3.79 -7.68
N VAL A 84 -4.31 4.56 -7.12
CA VAL A 84 -4.55 5.36 -5.90
C VAL A 84 -5.68 6.38 -6.12
N VAL A 85 -5.67 7.11 -7.24
CA VAL A 85 -6.71 8.08 -7.58
C VAL A 85 -8.06 7.38 -7.74
N GLU A 86 -8.10 6.25 -8.44
CA GLU A 86 -9.32 5.46 -8.64
C GLU A 86 -9.94 5.02 -7.29
N VAL A 87 -9.13 4.46 -6.39
CA VAL A 87 -9.62 4.01 -5.08
C VAL A 87 -10.02 5.20 -4.18
N SER A 88 -9.24 6.28 -4.18
CA SER A 88 -9.53 7.45 -3.35
C SER A 88 -10.82 8.17 -3.79
N THR A 89 -11.04 8.33 -5.10
CA THR A 89 -12.19 9.07 -5.65
C THR A 89 -13.48 8.26 -5.67
N SER A 90 -13.40 6.93 -5.77
CA SER A 90 -14.58 6.05 -5.73
C SER A 90 -15.25 5.95 -4.36
N GLY A 91 -14.66 6.51 -3.29
CA GLY A 91 -15.22 6.48 -1.93
C GLY A 91 -15.26 5.08 -1.30
N ARG A 92 -14.57 4.11 -1.90
CA ARG A 92 -14.60 2.69 -1.50
C ARG A 92 -13.72 2.35 -0.29
N ALA A 93 -12.82 3.25 0.09
CA ALA A 93 -11.94 3.07 1.24
C ALA A 93 -12.44 3.90 2.44
N PRO A 94 -12.71 3.28 3.61
CA PRO A 94 -13.17 3.99 4.80
C PRO A 94 -12.11 4.91 5.42
N ARG A 95 -10.83 4.76 5.06
CA ARG A 95 -9.70 5.58 5.53
C ARG A 95 -8.86 6.05 4.36
N GLN A 96 -8.42 7.31 4.40
CA GLN A 96 -7.58 7.89 3.33
C GLN A 96 -6.08 7.65 3.52
N ASN A 97 -5.63 7.32 4.74
CA ASN A 97 -4.21 7.13 5.05
C ASN A 97 -3.47 6.17 4.10
N PRO A 98 -4.02 4.99 3.72
CA PRO A 98 -3.35 4.08 2.79
C PRO A 98 -3.12 4.71 1.40
N ALA A 99 -4.10 5.42 0.87
CA ALA A 99 -3.97 6.13 -0.40
C ALA A 99 -2.93 7.24 -0.33
N VAL A 100 -2.90 8.00 0.78
CA VAL A 100 -1.92 9.06 1.03
C VAL A 100 -0.50 8.50 1.17
N PHE A 101 -0.34 7.37 1.87
CA PHE A 101 0.93 6.65 2.00
C PHE A 101 1.46 6.17 0.64
N ALA A 102 0.59 5.56 -0.18
CA ALA A 102 0.95 5.10 -1.52
C ALA A 102 1.32 6.24 -2.46
N LEU A 103 0.60 7.36 -2.39
CA LEU A 103 0.95 8.56 -3.15
C LEU A 103 2.31 9.14 -2.73
N ALA A 104 2.61 9.12 -1.43
CA ALA A 104 3.91 9.54 -0.91
C ALA A 104 5.04 8.65 -1.43
N ALA A 105 4.86 7.33 -1.40
CA ALA A 105 5.81 6.37 -1.96
C ALA A 105 6.07 6.61 -3.46
N ALA A 106 5.01 6.78 -4.27
CA ALA A 106 5.14 7.10 -5.70
C ALA A 106 5.91 8.41 -5.94
N SER A 107 5.69 9.44 -5.11
CA SER A 107 6.39 10.73 -5.24
C SER A 107 7.87 10.67 -4.85
N ALA A 108 8.27 9.67 -4.07
CA ALA A 108 9.61 9.54 -3.52
C ALA A 108 10.46 8.52 -4.30
N LEU A 109 9.89 7.33 -4.55
CA LEU A 109 10.57 6.17 -5.12
C LEU A 109 10.36 6.03 -6.62
N GLY A 110 9.30 6.66 -7.16
CA GLY A 110 9.01 6.62 -8.59
C GLY A 110 10.04 7.35 -9.45
N ASP A 111 10.05 6.98 -10.72
CA ASP A 111 10.78 7.67 -11.78
C ASP A 111 10.26 9.10 -12.00
N VAL A 112 10.81 9.81 -12.98
CA VAL A 112 10.47 11.22 -13.21
C VAL A 112 8.97 11.40 -13.50
N ASP A 113 8.39 10.51 -14.30
CA ASP A 113 7.00 10.61 -14.72
C ASP A 113 6.04 10.17 -13.61
N GLY A 114 6.34 9.09 -12.90
CA GLY A 114 5.59 8.66 -11.72
C GLY A 114 5.61 9.71 -10.61
N ARG A 115 6.77 10.36 -10.39
CA ARG A 115 6.87 11.48 -9.43
C ARG A 115 5.99 12.66 -9.84
N ARG A 116 6.02 13.04 -11.12
CA ARG A 116 5.16 14.12 -11.65
C ARG A 116 3.68 13.77 -11.52
N ALA A 117 3.30 12.54 -11.87
CA ALA A 117 1.94 12.03 -11.72
C ALA A 117 1.48 12.09 -10.25
N ALA A 118 2.34 11.68 -9.31
CA ALA A 118 2.01 11.71 -7.88
C ALA A 118 1.75 13.14 -7.38
N PHE A 119 2.59 14.11 -7.75
CA PHE A 119 2.35 15.51 -7.38
C PHE A 119 1.09 16.09 -8.04
N ALA A 120 0.82 15.74 -9.31
CA ALA A 120 -0.39 16.18 -10.01
C ALA A 120 -1.67 15.61 -9.39
N ALA A 121 -1.60 14.41 -8.80
CA ALA A 121 -2.74 13.76 -8.14
C ALA A 121 -3.01 14.28 -6.71
N LEU A 122 -2.13 15.09 -6.12
CA LEU A 122 -2.28 15.60 -4.75
C LEU A 122 -3.67 16.22 -4.47
N PRO A 123 -4.23 17.12 -5.29
CA PRO A 123 -5.53 17.74 -4.99
C PRO A 123 -6.70 16.75 -5.01
N GLN A 124 -6.56 15.64 -5.74
CA GLN A 124 -7.62 14.63 -5.88
C GLN A 124 -7.67 13.69 -4.66
N VAL A 125 -6.48 13.38 -4.11
CA VAL A 125 -6.29 12.45 -2.99
C VAL A 125 -6.27 13.18 -1.65
N CYS A 126 -5.48 14.26 -1.54
CA CYS A 126 -5.31 15.04 -0.32
C CYS A 126 -6.29 16.20 -0.22
N ARG A 127 -7.56 15.88 0.05
CA ARG A 127 -8.68 16.85 0.08
C ARG A 127 -8.73 17.80 1.29
N THR A 128 -7.87 17.60 2.29
CA THR A 128 -7.85 18.41 3.52
C THR A 128 -6.40 18.73 3.92
N GLY A 129 -6.21 19.75 4.76
CA GLY A 129 -4.89 20.08 5.30
C GLY A 129 -4.25 18.91 6.06
N THR A 130 -5.05 18.13 6.80
CA THR A 130 -4.59 16.92 7.49
C THR A 130 -4.00 15.89 6.53
N HIS A 131 -4.61 15.69 5.36
CA HIS A 131 -4.06 14.77 4.36
C HIS A 131 -2.74 15.27 3.79
N LEU A 132 -2.59 16.58 3.58
CA LEU A 132 -1.32 17.16 3.10
C LEU A 132 -0.20 17.01 4.12
N PHE A 133 -0.47 17.28 5.41
CA PHE A 133 0.52 17.04 6.47
C PHE A 133 0.89 15.56 6.58
N LEU A 134 -0.10 14.67 6.45
CA LEU A 134 0.12 13.22 6.48
C LEU A 134 0.96 12.74 5.29
N PHE A 135 0.64 13.20 4.07
CA PHE A 135 1.43 12.96 2.88
C PHE A 135 2.88 13.35 3.11
N ALA A 136 3.09 14.53 3.69
CA ALA A 136 4.43 15.03 3.85
C ALA A 136 5.25 14.21 4.86
N ARG A 137 4.64 13.83 5.98
CA ARG A 137 5.27 12.93 6.96
C ARG A 137 5.61 11.56 6.37
N TYR A 138 4.74 10.99 5.53
CA TYR A 138 5.04 9.72 4.87
C TYR A 138 6.16 9.88 3.86
N ARG A 139 6.15 10.95 3.08
CA ARG A 139 7.20 11.20 2.07
C ARG A 139 8.57 11.31 2.71
N GLU A 140 8.70 11.95 3.87
CA GLU A 140 9.95 12.06 4.63
C GLU A 140 10.54 10.71 5.04
N GLN A 141 9.70 9.68 5.20
CA GLN A 141 10.16 8.32 5.49
C GLN A 141 10.86 7.68 4.29
N PHE A 142 10.60 8.18 3.08
CA PHE A 142 11.10 7.62 1.81
C PHE A 142 12.16 8.51 1.15
N ALA A 143 12.00 9.83 1.20
CA ALA A 143 12.90 10.80 0.57
C ALA A 143 12.78 12.21 1.17
N GLY A 144 13.92 12.91 1.27
CA GLY A 144 13.97 14.30 1.71
C GLY A 144 13.31 15.31 0.74
N TRP A 145 13.17 16.55 1.20
CA TRP A 145 12.59 17.67 0.46
C TRP A 145 13.68 18.58 -0.10
N GLY A 146 14.30 18.20 -1.21
CA GLY A 146 15.30 19.07 -1.87
C GLY A 146 14.71 20.44 -2.25
N ARG A 147 15.55 21.49 -2.27
CA ARG A 147 15.13 22.90 -2.51
C ARG A 147 14.28 23.09 -3.77
N GLY A 148 14.62 22.41 -4.86
CA GLY A 148 13.88 22.50 -6.12
C GLY A 148 12.52 21.82 -6.11
N LEU A 149 12.29 20.88 -5.19
CA LEU A 149 11.02 20.18 -5.05
C LEU A 149 10.05 21.00 -4.19
N VAL A 150 10.53 21.66 -3.14
CA VAL A 150 9.71 22.57 -2.31
C VAL A 150 9.23 23.78 -3.13
N ALA A 151 10.11 24.38 -3.93
CA ALA A 151 9.77 25.57 -4.72
C ALA A 151 8.80 25.32 -5.88
N ARG A 152 8.69 24.08 -6.37
CA ARG A 152 7.90 23.72 -7.56
C ARG A 152 6.76 22.72 -7.27
N SER A 153 6.68 22.18 -6.06
CA SER A 153 5.64 21.24 -5.69
C SER A 153 4.35 21.98 -5.36
N PRO A 154 3.18 21.42 -5.72
CA PRO A 154 1.88 21.92 -5.26
C PRO A 154 1.82 22.10 -3.73
N VAL A 155 2.60 21.35 -2.96
CA VAL A 155 2.70 21.48 -1.49
C VAL A 155 3.20 22.88 -1.08
N GLY A 156 4.17 23.45 -1.80
CA GLY A 156 4.70 24.78 -1.52
C GLY A 156 3.71 25.91 -1.83
N THR A 157 2.80 25.69 -2.78
CA THR A 157 1.70 26.62 -3.10
C THR A 157 0.59 26.58 -2.03
N TRP A 158 0.35 25.41 -1.43
CA TRP A 158 -0.71 25.22 -0.43
C TRP A 158 -0.28 25.57 1.00
N ILE A 159 1.00 25.46 1.35
CA ILE A 159 1.52 25.78 2.68
C ILE A 159 2.68 26.77 2.54
N PRO A 160 2.43 28.09 2.57
CA PRO A 160 3.47 29.12 2.45
C PRO A 160 4.59 28.95 3.51
N ALA A 161 4.24 28.44 4.70
CA ALA A 161 5.15 28.22 5.82
C ALA A 161 6.11 27.01 5.64
N TRP A 162 5.89 26.14 4.65
CA TRP A 162 6.72 24.95 4.45
C TRP A 162 8.15 25.30 4.00
N SER A 163 8.30 26.40 3.25
CA SER A 163 9.60 26.92 2.80
C SER A 163 10.53 27.28 3.97
N ALA A 164 9.99 27.69 5.11
CA ALA A 164 10.78 28.01 6.30
C ALA A 164 11.32 26.75 7.02
N TRP A 165 10.59 25.64 7.01
CA TRP A 165 10.97 24.39 7.69
C TRP A 165 12.02 23.57 6.92
N SER A 166 12.07 23.66 5.58
CA SER A 166 13.07 22.93 4.78
C SER A 166 14.46 23.59 4.77
N THR A 167 14.64 24.71 5.46
CA THR A 167 15.90 25.48 5.46
C THR A 167 16.70 25.29 6.75
N SER A 168 16.18 24.53 7.72
CA SER A 168 16.81 24.29 9.02
C SER A 168 17.58 22.97 9.14
N TRP A 169 17.84 22.24 8.05
CA TRP A 169 18.72 21.07 7.99
C TRP A 169 19.46 20.98 6.65
#